data_AF-A0A9N7Z6D3-F1
#
_entry.id   AF-A0A9N7Z6D3-F1
#
_cell.length_a   1.000
_cell.length_b   1.000
_cell.length_c   1.000
_cell.angle_alpha   90.00
_cell.angle_beta   90.00
_cell.angle_gamma   90.00
#
_symmetry.space_group_name_H-M   'P 1'
#
loop_
_entity.id
_entity.type
_entity.pdbx_description
1 polymer ?
#
loop_
_entity_poly.entity_id
_entity_poly.type
_entity_poly.pdbx_seq_one_letter_code
_entity_poly.pdbx_strand_id
1 'polypeptide(L)'
;MVVGAFPIAKLLYLGVRQMSKPVANRIKAGARRSEFFKSYICLPPAQIYHWVEMRTKMRIMGFRGSTIKPLNEEMAAELGAELLGEAIIFLIGTGCMVLEYSRQAANSRRKEEELTETITSLQTQLAELSLTTETMDARLREFNRQLVSFPTPNKEEVGRDPIPAFILHRDAVKTQPGRRVSPAAPDRSSRTTIAAY
;
A
#
# COMPACT_ATOMS: atom_id res chain seq x y z
N MET A 1 7.09 -5.37 8.12
CA MET A 1 6.58 -4.77 9.37
C MET A 1 5.14 -4.35 9.12
N VAL A 2 4.16 -5.14 9.57
CA VAL A 2 2.74 -4.75 9.52
C VAL A 2 2.36 -4.27 10.93
N VAL A 3 2.82 -3.07 11.27
CA VAL A 3 2.48 -2.38 12.52
C VAL A 3 1.80 -1.08 12.14
N GLY A 4 0.55 -1.18 11.70
CA GLY A 4 -0.28 -0.04 11.31
C GLY A 4 -1.77 -0.23 11.63
N ALA A 5 -2.26 -1.48 11.69
CA ALA A 5 -3.68 -1.75 11.96
C ALA A 5 -4.06 -1.60 13.44
N PHE A 6 -3.19 -1.95 14.38
CA PHE A 6 -3.50 -1.95 15.82
C PHE A 6 -3.63 -0.54 16.44
N PRO A 7 -2.85 0.49 16.06
CA PRO A 7 -3.01 1.85 16.57
C PRO A 7 -4.22 2.56 15.96
N ILE A 8 -4.45 2.41 14.65
CA ILE A 8 -5.51 3.14 13.94
C ILE A 8 -6.90 2.68 14.41
N ALA A 9 -7.13 1.36 14.51
CA ALA A 9 -8.41 0.83 14.97
C ALA A 9 -8.73 1.30 16.41
N LYS A 10 -7.71 1.34 17.28
CA LYS A 10 -7.86 1.80 18.66
C LYS A 10 -8.12 3.31 18.75
N LEU A 11 -7.47 4.10 17.90
CA LEU A 11 -7.71 5.54 17.79
C LEU A 11 -9.10 5.85 17.24
N LEU A 12 -9.57 5.11 16.24
CA LEU A 12 -10.94 5.24 15.73
C LEU A 12 -11.96 4.90 16.81
N TYR A 13 -11.77 3.78 17.51
CA TYR A 13 -12.64 3.38 18.62
C TYR A 13 -12.67 4.43 19.75
N LEU A 14 -11.51 4.95 20.15
CA LEU A 14 -11.41 5.99 21.17
C LEU A 14 -12.01 7.32 20.68
N GLY A 15 -11.73 7.73 19.44
CA GLY A 15 -12.25 8.95 18.85
C GLY A 15 -13.77 8.96 18.77
N VAL A 16 -14.37 7.85 18.32
CA VAL A 16 -15.83 7.66 18.40
C VAL A 16 -16.28 7.80 19.85
N ARG A 17 -15.71 7.05 20.78
CA ARG A 17 -16.15 7.05 22.18
C ARG A 17 -16.02 8.42 22.86
N GLN A 18 -14.99 9.20 22.54
CA GLN A 18 -14.75 10.53 23.09
C GLN A 18 -15.63 11.60 22.47
N MET A 19 -15.93 11.51 21.17
CA MET A 19 -16.84 12.45 20.51
C MET A 19 -18.32 12.13 20.78
N SER A 20 -18.65 10.87 21.05
CA SER A 20 -20.02 10.44 21.31
C SER A 20 -20.60 11.03 22.59
N LYS A 21 -19.80 11.16 23.65
CA LYS A 21 -20.27 11.74 24.92
C LYS A 21 -20.72 13.21 24.82
N PRO A 22 -19.93 14.15 24.26
CA PRO A 22 -20.39 15.54 24.13
C PRO A 22 -21.58 15.67 23.17
N VAL A 23 -21.62 14.89 22.09
CA VAL A 23 -22.76 14.90 21.15
C VAL A 23 -24.02 14.34 21.81
N ALA A 24 -23.93 13.19 22.48
CA ALA A 24 -25.04 12.60 23.22
C ALA A 24 -25.57 13.57 24.29
N ASN A 25 -24.69 14.26 25.03
CA ASN A 25 -25.09 15.25 26.01
C ASN A 25 -25.87 16.43 25.38
N ARG A 26 -25.50 16.86 24.17
CA ARG A 26 -26.26 17.87 23.42
C ARG A 26 -27.63 17.35 22.99
N ILE A 27 -27.71 16.11 22.54
CA ILE A 27 -28.96 15.46 22.13
C ILE A 27 -29.88 15.25 23.34
N LYS A 28 -29.37 14.82 24.49
CA LYS A 28 -30.11 14.73 25.77
C LYS A 28 -30.68 16.08 26.17
N ALA A 29 -29.89 17.16 26.06
CA ALA A 29 -30.36 18.52 26.32
C ALA A 29 -31.42 18.99 25.29
N GLY A 30 -31.42 18.43 24.07
CA GLY A 30 -32.46 18.65 23.06
C GLY A 30 -33.75 17.90 23.38
N ALA A 31 -33.64 16.63 23.79
CA ALA A 31 -34.77 15.78 24.17
C ALA A 31 -35.52 16.34 25.40
N ARG A 32 -34.82 16.96 26.36
CA ARG A 32 -35.46 17.65 27.50
C ARG A 32 -36.20 18.93 27.12
N ARG A 33 -35.85 19.54 25.99
CA ARG A 33 -36.47 20.79 25.51
C ARG A 33 -37.67 20.53 24.61
N SER A 34 -37.82 19.32 24.06
CA SER A 34 -38.90 18.98 23.14
C SER A 34 -39.36 17.55 23.32
N GLU A 35 -40.60 17.38 23.77
CA GLU A 35 -41.28 16.08 23.84
C GLU A 35 -41.47 15.43 22.47
N PHE A 36 -41.57 16.23 21.41
CA PHE A 36 -41.61 15.74 20.02
C PHE A 36 -40.29 15.05 19.66
N PHE A 37 -39.16 15.71 19.95
CA PHE A 37 -37.84 15.13 19.71
C PHE A 37 -37.61 13.88 20.56
N LYS A 38 -38.04 13.92 21.84
CA LYS A 38 -38.02 12.76 22.74
C LYS A 38 -38.77 11.57 22.11
N SER A 39 -40.03 11.77 21.75
CA SER A 39 -40.95 10.70 21.33
C SER A 39 -40.74 10.20 19.91
N TYR A 40 -40.35 11.06 18.98
CA TYR A 40 -40.24 10.70 17.56
C TYR A 40 -38.83 10.28 17.16
N ILE A 41 -37.80 10.81 17.84
CA ILE A 41 -36.40 10.64 17.42
C ILE A 41 -35.63 9.76 18.41
N CYS A 42 -35.75 9.99 19.73
CA CYS A 42 -34.98 9.22 20.72
C CYS A 42 -35.67 7.92 21.18
N LEU A 43 -37.00 7.93 21.37
CA LEU A 43 -37.75 6.78 21.87
C LEU A 43 -37.74 5.57 20.92
N PRO A 44 -37.99 5.71 19.60
CA PRO A 44 -38.11 4.54 18.73
C PRO A 44 -36.82 3.71 18.65
N PRO A 45 -35.63 4.30 18.45
CA PRO A 45 -34.37 3.55 18.49
C PRO A 45 -34.12 2.88 19.86
N ALA A 46 -34.46 3.57 20.95
CA ALA A 46 -34.24 3.04 22.30
C ALA A 46 -35.15 1.86 22.62
N GLN A 47 -36.42 1.90 22.21
CA GLN A 47 -37.36 0.79 22.40
C GLN A 47 -36.97 -0.41 21.52
N ILE A 48 -36.50 -0.18 20.29
CA ILE A 48 -35.97 -1.25 19.44
C ILE A 48 -34.74 -1.89 20.09
N TYR A 49 -33.79 -1.08 20.59
CA TYR A 49 -32.60 -1.59 21.27
C TYR A 49 -32.97 -2.46 22.46
N HIS A 50 -33.84 -1.96 23.35
CA HIS A 50 -34.31 -2.70 24.52
C HIS A 50 -35.05 -3.98 24.12
N TRP A 51 -35.87 -3.93 23.07
CA TRP A 51 -36.56 -5.11 22.55
C TRP A 51 -35.58 -6.17 22.05
N VAL A 52 -34.58 -5.79 21.25
CA VAL A 52 -33.54 -6.71 20.74
C VAL A 52 -32.70 -7.27 21.88
N GLU A 53 -32.27 -6.43 22.81
CA GLU A 53 -31.47 -6.82 23.97
C GLU A 53 -32.21 -7.85 24.82
N MET A 54 -33.45 -7.53 25.22
CA MET A 54 -34.28 -8.41 26.03
C MET A 54 -34.63 -9.70 25.27
N ARG A 55 -34.96 -9.61 23.97
CA ARG A 55 -35.22 -10.78 23.12
C ARG A 55 -34.01 -11.72 23.06
N THR A 56 -32.82 -11.16 22.92
CA THR A 56 -31.55 -11.91 22.84
C THR A 56 -31.22 -12.54 24.19
N LYS A 57 -31.30 -11.78 25.28
CA LYS A 57 -31.08 -12.27 26.65
C LYS A 57 -32.02 -13.41 26.99
N MET A 58 -33.31 -13.29 26.66
CA MET A 58 -34.29 -14.35 26.87
C MET A 58 -34.01 -15.60 26.01
N ARG A 59 -33.56 -15.42 24.76
CA ARG A 59 -33.17 -16.55 23.89
C ARG A 59 -31.95 -17.29 24.43
N ILE A 60 -30.95 -16.57 24.94
CA ILE A 60 -29.72 -17.16 25.51
C ILE A 60 -30.01 -17.88 26.82
N MET A 61 -30.84 -17.29 27.70
CA MET A 61 -31.21 -17.89 28.99
C MET A 61 -32.29 -18.98 28.88
N GLY A 62 -32.76 -19.30 27.67
CA GLY A 62 -33.74 -20.38 27.44
C GLY A 62 -35.17 -20.07 27.86
N PHE A 63 -35.46 -18.90 28.41
CA PHE A 63 -36.81 -18.49 28.82
C PHE A 63 -37.64 -18.06 27.60
N ARG A 64 -38.76 -18.74 27.37
CA ARG A 64 -39.74 -18.42 26.32
C ARG A 64 -41.02 -17.92 26.99
N GLY A 65 -41.25 -16.60 27.01
CA GLY A 65 -42.58 -16.06 27.33
C GLY A 65 -42.69 -14.93 28.34
N SER A 66 -41.60 -14.29 28.77
CA SER A 66 -41.69 -13.08 29.60
C SER A 66 -42.01 -11.85 28.75
N THR A 67 -43.14 -11.21 29.03
CA THR A 67 -43.54 -9.93 28.41
C THR A 67 -42.50 -8.86 28.76
N ILE A 68 -41.84 -8.31 27.74
CA ILE A 68 -40.82 -7.28 27.91
C ILE A 68 -41.53 -5.99 28.31
N LYS A 69 -41.32 -5.52 29.55
CA LYS A 69 -41.87 -4.25 30.02
C LYS A 69 -41.18 -3.11 29.24
N PRO A 70 -41.94 -2.17 28.66
CA PRO A 70 -41.36 -1.02 27.98
C PRO A 70 -40.53 -0.19 28.95
N LEU A 71 -39.42 0.36 28.45
CA LEU A 71 -38.50 1.16 29.24
C LEU A 71 -39.15 2.49 29.63
N ASN A 72 -38.84 3.01 30.83
CA ASN A 72 -39.29 4.34 31.26
C ASN A 72 -38.88 5.38 30.21
N GLU A 73 -39.77 6.33 29.90
CA GLU A 73 -39.55 7.30 28.81
C GLU A 73 -38.27 8.11 28.99
N GLU A 74 -37.90 8.44 30.23
CA GLU A 74 -36.67 9.18 30.53
C GLU A 74 -35.41 8.35 30.24
N MET A 75 -35.41 7.07 30.61
CA MET A 75 -34.30 6.16 30.32
C MET A 75 -34.21 5.86 28.81
N ALA A 76 -35.35 5.74 28.13
CA ALA A 76 -35.39 5.56 26.69
C ALA A 76 -34.83 6.78 25.96
N ALA A 77 -35.15 7.99 26.42
CA ALA A 77 -34.60 9.22 25.87
C ALA A 77 -33.06 9.30 26.06
N GLU A 78 -32.57 8.90 27.23
CA GLU A 78 -31.14 8.87 27.53
C GLU A 78 -30.38 7.87 26.64
N LEU A 79 -30.88 6.64 26.54
CA LEU A 79 -30.28 5.60 25.70
C LEU A 79 -30.35 5.96 24.21
N GLY A 80 -31.50 6.46 23.74
CA GLY A 80 -31.68 6.89 22.37
C GLY A 80 -30.78 8.04 21.98
N ALA A 81 -30.52 8.98 22.91
CA ALA A 81 -29.60 10.09 22.67
C ALA A 81 -28.13 9.64 22.56
N GLU A 82 -27.71 8.64 23.34
CA GLU A 82 -26.36 8.06 23.20
C GLU A 82 -26.21 7.34 21.87
N LEU A 83 -27.20 6.53 21.48
CA LEU A 83 -27.20 5.77 20.24
C LEU A 83 -27.22 6.68 19.00
N LEU A 84 -28.01 7.76 19.03
CA LEU A 84 -28.03 8.76 17.97
C LEU A 84 -26.73 9.55 17.88
N GLY A 85 -26.12 9.88 19.02
CA GLY A 85 -24.84 10.59 19.03
C GLY A 85 -23.73 9.78 18.36
N GLU A 86 -23.66 8.49 18.68
CA GLU A 86 -22.75 7.55 18.02
C GLU A 86 -23.06 7.42 16.53
N ALA A 87 -24.33 7.21 16.16
CA ALA A 87 -24.75 7.06 14.77
C ALA A 87 -24.40 8.27 13.90
N ILE A 88 -24.57 9.50 14.41
CA ILE A 88 -24.23 10.73 13.67
C ILE A 88 -22.73 10.80 13.38
N ILE A 89 -21.88 10.54 14.38
CA ILE A 89 -20.42 10.59 14.21
C ILE A 89 -19.96 9.49 13.26
N PHE A 90 -20.52 8.29 13.39
CA PHE A 90 -20.26 7.19 12.45
C PHE A 90 -20.68 7.54 11.03
N LEU A 91 -21.88 8.09 10.81
CA LEU A 91 -22.35 8.47 9.48
C LEU A 91 -21.45 9.52 8.83
N ILE A 92 -21.04 10.55 9.58
CA ILE A 92 -20.14 11.58 9.09
C ILE A 92 -18.76 10.96 8.76
N GLY A 93 -18.18 10.18 9.68
CA GLY A 93 -16.87 9.56 9.50
C GLY A 93 -16.84 8.56 8.35
N THR A 94 -17.80 7.64 8.30
CA THR A 94 -17.95 6.66 7.22
C THR A 94 -18.27 7.35 5.90
N GLY A 95 -19.13 8.38 5.91
CA GLY A 95 -19.44 9.18 4.72
C GLY A 95 -18.19 9.84 4.15
N CYS A 96 -17.41 10.55 4.98
CA CYS A 96 -16.13 11.13 4.56
C CYS A 96 -15.15 10.08 4.04
N MET A 97 -15.02 8.93 4.71
CA MET A 97 -14.14 7.85 4.28
C MET A 97 -14.52 7.29 2.90
N VAL A 98 -15.82 7.07 2.65
CA VAL A 98 -16.32 6.59 1.35
C VAL A 98 -16.06 7.63 0.26
N LEU A 99 -16.27 8.92 0.55
CA LEU A 99 -16.00 10.00 -0.39
C LEU A 99 -14.51 10.10 -0.72
N GLU A 100 -13.64 10.07 0.28
CA GLU A 100 -12.18 10.06 0.09
C GLU A 100 -11.73 8.84 -0.70
N TYR A 101 -12.24 7.65 -0.37
CA TYR A 101 -11.97 6.42 -1.09
C TYR A 101 -12.36 6.54 -2.57
N SER A 102 -13.56 7.06 -2.87
CA SER A 102 -14.01 7.26 -4.24
C SER A 102 -13.10 8.23 -5.02
N ARG A 103 -12.67 9.31 -4.36
CA ARG A 103 -11.78 10.32 -4.93
C ARG A 103 -10.37 9.77 -5.16
N GLN A 104 -9.89 8.94 -4.23
CA GLN A 104 -8.58 8.30 -4.32
C GLN A 104 -8.56 7.19 -5.36
N ALA A 105 -9.64 6.41 -5.49
CA ALA A 105 -9.78 5.37 -6.51
C ALA A 105 -9.65 5.92 -7.93
N ALA A 106 -10.24 7.09 -8.20
CA ALA A 106 -10.09 7.78 -9.49
C ALA A 106 -8.63 8.17 -9.80
N ASN A 107 -7.87 8.57 -8.76
CA ASN A 107 -6.48 8.98 -8.91
C ASN A 107 -5.52 7.78 -8.98
N SER A 108 -5.82 6.67 -8.29
CA SER A 108 -5.05 5.43 -8.38
C SER A 108 -5.14 4.80 -9.77
N ARG A 109 -6.31 4.80 -10.41
CA ARG A 109 -6.47 4.28 -11.79
C ARG A 109 -5.55 5.00 -12.78
N ARG A 110 -5.45 6.32 -12.69
CA ARG A 110 -4.54 7.12 -13.54
C ARG A 110 -3.07 6.75 -13.32
N LYS A 111 -2.66 6.54 -12.06
CA LYS A 111 -1.30 6.11 -11.74
C LYS A 111 -1.01 4.70 -12.24
N GLU A 112 -1.98 3.79 -12.17
CA GLU A 112 -1.85 2.44 -12.71
C GLU A 112 -1.73 2.46 -14.24
N GLU A 113 -2.50 3.32 -14.92
CA GLU A 113 -2.40 3.55 -16.37
C GLU A 113 -1.01 4.10 -16.74
N GLU A 114 -0.53 5.16 -16.08
CA GLU A 114 0.82 5.72 -16.29
C GLU A 114 1.93 4.68 -16.03
N LEU A 115 1.85 3.93 -14.93
CA LEU A 115 2.81 2.87 -14.63
C LEU A 115 2.81 1.79 -15.71
N THR A 116 1.64 1.40 -16.20
CA THR A 116 1.51 0.40 -17.27
C THR A 116 2.16 0.90 -18.55
N GLU A 117 1.91 2.16 -18.94
CA GLU A 117 2.54 2.79 -20.09
C GLU A 117 4.06 2.84 -19.96
N THR A 118 4.60 3.20 -18.78
CA THR A 118 6.05 3.21 -18.56
C THR A 118 6.66 1.82 -18.72
N ILE A 119 6.00 0.77 -18.20
CA ILE A 119 6.48 -0.62 -18.33
C ILE A 119 6.50 -1.03 -19.81
N THR A 120 5.41 -0.76 -20.54
CA THR A 120 5.34 -1.09 -21.97
C THR A 120 6.41 -0.34 -22.77
N SER A 121 6.67 0.93 -22.46
CA SER A 121 7.72 1.72 -23.13
C SER A 121 9.11 1.14 -22.89
N LEU A 122 9.42 0.74 -21.65
CA LEU A 122 10.71 0.15 -21.29
C LEU A 122 10.91 -1.21 -21.95
N GLN A 123 9.86 -2.03 -22.02
CA GLN A 123 9.90 -3.31 -22.75
C GLN A 123 10.19 -3.09 -24.24
N THR A 124 9.60 -2.06 -24.84
CA THR A 124 9.81 -1.70 -26.25
C THR A 124 11.26 -1.25 -26.48
N GLN A 125 11.80 -0.38 -25.62
CA GLN A 125 13.19 0.06 -25.70
C GLN A 125 14.18 -1.10 -25.54
N LEU A 126 13.91 -2.05 -24.64
CA LEU A 126 14.72 -3.25 -24.48
C LEU A 126 14.67 -4.14 -25.72
N ALA A 127 13.51 -4.31 -26.35
CA ALA A 127 13.37 -5.09 -27.57
C ALA A 127 14.16 -4.45 -28.73
N GLU A 128 14.10 -3.13 -28.87
CA GLU A 128 14.85 -2.38 -29.88
C GLU A 128 16.36 -2.46 -29.65
N LEU A 129 16.82 -2.31 -28.39
CA LEU A 129 18.22 -2.51 -28.03
C LEU A 129 18.69 -3.95 -28.33
N SER A 130 17.86 -4.95 -28.05
CA SER A 130 18.15 -6.35 -28.36
C SER A 130 18.33 -6.56 -29.86
N LEU A 131 17.41 -6.04 -30.68
CA LEU A 131 17.51 -6.08 -32.14
C LEU A 131 18.77 -5.38 -32.66
N THR A 132 19.12 -4.24 -32.06
CA THR A 132 20.34 -3.50 -32.40
C THR A 132 21.60 -4.31 -32.07
N THR A 133 21.59 -5.01 -30.94
CA THR A 133 22.69 -5.89 -30.52
C THR A 133 22.85 -7.08 -31.47
N GLU A 134 21.73 -7.72 -31.85
CA GLU A 134 21.72 -8.83 -32.82
C GLU A 134 22.22 -8.38 -34.20
N THR A 135 21.79 -7.21 -34.67
CA THR A 135 22.26 -6.68 -35.96
C THR A 135 23.74 -6.32 -35.93
N MET A 136 24.25 -5.77 -34.82
CA MET A 136 25.68 -5.54 -34.66
C MET A 136 26.47 -6.86 -34.63
N ASP A 137 25.99 -7.91 -33.97
CA ASP A 137 26.64 -9.22 -33.97
C ASP A 137 26.67 -9.85 -35.37
N ALA A 138 25.56 -9.74 -36.12
CA ALA A 138 25.50 -10.20 -37.51
C ALA A 138 26.52 -9.48 -38.41
N ARG A 139 26.63 -8.15 -38.28
CA ARG A 139 27.64 -7.36 -39.00
C ARG A 139 29.06 -7.77 -38.62
N LEU A 140 29.32 -7.98 -37.33
CA LEU A 140 30.62 -8.47 -36.84
C LEU A 140 31.00 -9.82 -37.46
N ARG A 141 30.05 -10.77 -37.54
CA ARG A 141 30.27 -12.07 -38.17
C ARG A 141 30.56 -11.94 -39.65
N GLU A 142 29.88 -11.05 -40.36
CA GLU A 142 30.12 -10.78 -41.77
C GLU A 142 31.50 -10.18 -42.01
N PHE A 143 31.90 -9.17 -41.22
CA PHE A 143 33.26 -8.61 -41.26
C PHE A 143 34.33 -9.66 -40.97
N ASN A 144 34.13 -10.51 -39.97
CA ASN A 144 35.05 -11.60 -39.66
C ASN A 144 35.17 -12.59 -40.83
N ARG A 145 34.05 -12.92 -41.47
CA ARG A 145 34.03 -13.78 -42.66
C ARG A 145 34.78 -13.16 -43.84
N GLN A 146 34.66 -11.86 -44.06
CA GLN A 146 35.44 -11.14 -45.07
C GLN A 146 36.93 -11.19 -44.76
N LEU A 147 37.33 -10.98 -43.49
CA LEU A 147 38.73 -11.10 -43.05
C LEU A 147 39.31 -12.50 -43.31
N VAL A 148 38.55 -13.56 -43.09
CA VAL A 148 38.98 -14.95 -43.37
C VAL A 148 39.04 -15.25 -44.86
N SER A 149 38.24 -14.57 -45.69
CA SER A 149 38.24 -14.76 -47.15
C SER A 149 39.39 -14.08 -47.88
N PHE A 150 40.15 -13.19 -47.21
CA PHE A 150 41.40 -12.70 -47.77
C PHE A 150 42.39 -13.86 -47.89
N PRO A 151 42.97 -14.10 -49.08
CA PRO A 151 43.91 -15.20 -49.24
C PRO A 151 45.16 -14.89 -48.42
N THR A 152 45.43 -15.70 -47.40
CA THR A 152 46.77 -15.74 -46.82
C THR A 152 47.72 -16.28 -47.89
N PRO A 153 48.79 -15.57 -48.26
CA PRO A 153 49.75 -16.10 -49.21
C PRO A 153 50.34 -17.40 -48.66
N ASN A 154 50.30 -18.45 -49.49
CA ASN A 154 50.72 -19.80 -49.11
C ASN A 154 52.13 -19.81 -48.53
N LYS A 155 52.30 -20.58 -47.45
CA LYS A 155 53.61 -20.96 -46.95
C LYS A 155 54.27 -21.83 -48.01
N GLU A 156 55.31 -21.30 -48.64
CA GLU A 156 56.60 -21.92 -48.94
C GLU A 156 57.15 -21.34 -50.25
N GLU A 157 58.04 -20.35 -50.12
CA GLU A 157 59.42 -20.53 -50.56
C GLU A 157 60.35 -19.38 -50.12
N VAL A 158 61.56 -19.80 -49.74
CA VAL A 158 62.83 -19.05 -49.74
C VAL A 158 63.15 -18.17 -48.51
N GLY A 159 64.08 -18.71 -47.72
CA GLY A 159 64.80 -17.94 -46.71
C GLY A 159 65.77 -16.95 -47.34
N ARG A 160 65.79 -15.74 -46.76
CA ARG A 160 66.96 -14.99 -46.28
C ARG A 160 66.43 -13.66 -45.78
N ASP A 161 66.55 -13.46 -44.46
CA ASP A 161 67.06 -12.24 -43.80
C ASP A 161 66.50 -12.13 -42.37
N PRO A 162 67.33 -11.72 -41.39
CA PRO A 162 66.98 -11.78 -39.97
C PRO A 162 65.87 -10.79 -39.61
N ILE A 163 64.88 -11.28 -38.85
CA ILE A 163 63.83 -10.46 -38.24
C ILE A 163 64.49 -9.43 -37.31
N PRO A 164 64.29 -8.11 -37.51
CA PRO A 164 64.69 -7.15 -36.50
C PRO A 164 63.79 -7.33 -35.27
N ALA A 165 64.41 -7.70 -34.16
CA ALA A 165 63.80 -7.68 -32.85
C ALA A 165 63.41 -6.24 -32.50
N PHE A 166 62.17 -5.84 -32.78
CA PHE A 166 61.65 -4.58 -32.28
C PHE A 166 60.16 -4.71 -31.92
N ILE A 167 59.92 -4.58 -30.61
CA ILE A 167 58.66 -4.31 -29.91
C ILE A 167 57.73 -5.52 -29.68
N LEU A 168 58.10 -6.28 -28.65
CA LEU A 168 57.14 -6.77 -27.66
C LEU A 168 56.63 -5.57 -26.83
N HIS A 169 55.42 -5.11 -27.09
CA HIS A 169 54.58 -4.51 -26.04
C HIS A 169 53.27 -5.29 -26.01
N ARG A 170 53.26 -6.27 -25.11
CA ARG A 170 52.11 -7.08 -24.76
C ARG A 170 51.34 -6.32 -23.69
N ASP A 171 50.44 -5.42 -24.10
CA ASP A 171 49.45 -4.87 -23.19
C ASP A 171 48.30 -5.87 -23.07
N ALA A 172 48.36 -6.63 -21.98
CA ALA A 172 47.30 -7.52 -21.55
C ALA A 172 46.07 -6.70 -21.13
N VAL A 173 45.06 -6.60 -21.99
CA VAL A 173 43.71 -6.20 -21.56
C VAL A 173 43.09 -7.39 -20.84
N LYS A 174 43.19 -7.33 -19.51
CA LYS A 174 42.61 -8.28 -18.56
C LYS A 174 41.08 -8.17 -18.62
N THR A 175 40.42 -9.25 -19.05
CA THR A 175 39.00 -9.50 -18.82
C THR A 175 38.69 -9.36 -17.33
N GLN A 176 37.80 -8.42 -16.98
CA GLN A 176 37.26 -8.26 -15.63
C GLN A 176 35.88 -8.93 -15.57
N PRO A 177 35.63 -9.84 -14.61
CA PRO A 177 34.35 -10.55 -14.51
C PRO A 177 33.26 -9.63 -13.95
N GLY A 178 32.02 -9.91 -14.37
CA GLY A 178 30.84 -9.09 -14.17
C GLY A 178 30.60 -8.60 -12.74
N ARG A 179 30.19 -7.32 -12.66
CA ARG A 179 29.67 -6.69 -11.44
C ARG A 179 28.22 -7.13 -11.27
N ARG A 180 27.97 -8.10 -10.38
CA ARG A 180 26.65 -8.28 -9.76
C ARG A 180 26.33 -7.01 -8.98
N VAL A 181 25.25 -6.34 -9.35
CA VAL A 181 24.61 -5.35 -8.48
C VAL A 181 23.52 -6.10 -7.72
N SER A 182 23.70 -6.22 -6.40
CA SER A 182 22.71 -6.78 -5.47
C SER A 182 22.55 -5.79 -4.30
N PRO A 183 21.39 -5.74 -3.64
CA PRO A 183 20.79 -4.50 -3.15
C PRO A 183 21.36 -4.01 -1.82
N ALA A 184 21.29 -2.69 -1.64
CA ALA A 184 21.65 -1.99 -0.42
C ALA A 184 20.76 -2.38 0.78
N ALA A 185 21.39 -2.59 1.93
CA ALA A 185 20.76 -2.73 3.24
C ALA A 185 21.66 -2.09 4.32
N PRO A 186 21.10 -1.69 5.47
CA PRO A 186 21.36 -0.38 6.08
C PRO A 186 22.48 -0.36 7.13
N ASP A 187 23.10 0.81 7.26
CA ASP A 187 24.15 1.16 8.20
C ASP A 187 23.68 1.13 9.65
N ARG A 188 24.40 0.35 10.47
CA ARG A 188 24.20 0.20 11.91
C ARG A 188 25.56 -0.03 12.55
N SER A 189 26.23 1.03 12.99
CA SER A 189 27.02 1.05 14.24
C SER A 189 27.85 2.34 14.38
N SER A 190 27.18 3.46 14.67
CA SER A 190 27.80 4.56 15.43
C SER A 190 27.43 4.39 16.92
N ARG A 191 28.05 3.42 17.56
CA ARG A 191 28.21 3.30 19.02
C ARG A 191 29.59 2.69 19.19
N THR A 192 30.58 3.38 19.72
CA THR A 192 30.82 3.66 21.14
C THR A 192 32.10 4.54 21.09
N THR A 193 32.31 5.64 21.81
CA THR A 193 32.46 5.75 23.26
C THR A 193 32.86 7.21 23.52
N ILE A 194 32.13 7.98 24.34
CA ILE A 194 32.74 8.96 25.25
C ILE A 194 31.92 8.96 26.54
N ALA A 195 32.64 8.77 27.64
CA ALA A 195 32.18 8.73 29.01
C ALA A 195 32.20 10.13 29.66
N ALA A 196 31.55 10.23 30.82
CA ALA A 196 31.77 11.20 31.90
C ALA A 196 31.30 12.65 31.67
N TYR A 197 30.14 13.02 32.21
CA TYR A 197 29.97 13.71 33.51
C TYR A 197 28.47 13.84 33.82
#